data_AF-A0A1X2GYA7-F1
#
_entry.id   AF-A0A1X2GYA7-F1
#
_cell.length_a   1.000
_cell.length_b   1.000
_cell.length_c   1.000
_cell.angle_alpha   90.00
_cell.angle_beta   90.00
_cell.angle_gamma   90.00
#
_symmetry.space_group_name_H-M   'P 1'
#
loop_
_entity.id
_entity.type
_entity.pdbx_description
1 polymer ?
#
loop_
_entity_poly.entity_id
_entity_poly.type
_entity_poly.pdbx_seq_one_letter_code
_entity_poly.pdbx_strand_id
1 'polypeptide(L)'
;MAVLFYEKRLKKNWFQFSKSEELVCWEQWSLTIGVAHPDTEQERPQARQSCKRQLAQCLFAILKLANDHKEHIPSITTTDGNPFPYQVAVPSKTESWGNMIKRLLVTDVPMTNTSVSSMPNSIPSTSSKAVNPSSTF
;
A
#
# COMPACT_ATOMS: atom_id res chain seq x y z
N MET A 1 -8.19 13.80 -5.32
CA MET A 1 -7.96 12.45 -4.74
C MET A 1 -7.74 12.64 -3.25
N ALA A 2 -8.03 11.65 -2.41
CA ALA A 2 -7.72 11.71 -0.98
C ALA A 2 -7.22 10.37 -0.45
N VAL A 3 -6.43 10.41 0.62
CA VAL A 3 -6.08 9.24 1.44
C VAL A 3 -6.73 9.44 2.80
N LEU A 4 -7.51 8.46 3.26
CA LEU A 4 -8.23 8.49 4.53
C LEU A 4 -7.67 7.41 5.45
N PHE A 5 -7.37 7.77 6.70
CA PHE A 5 -6.95 6.85 7.75
C PHE A 5 -8.07 6.67 8.77
N TYR A 6 -8.27 5.43 9.18
CA TYR A 6 -9.36 5.00 10.06
C TYR A 6 -8.83 4.33 11.31
N GLU A 7 -9.66 4.31 12.34
CA GLU A 7 -9.51 3.52 13.55
C GLU A 7 -10.69 2.56 13.67
N LYS A 8 -10.43 1.33 14.09
CA LYS A 8 -11.49 0.37 14.43
C LYS A 8 -12.01 0.70 15.82
N ARG A 9 -13.29 1.05 15.94
CA ARG A 9 -13.96 1.27 17.23
C ARG A 9 -15.01 0.21 17.47
N LEU A 10 -15.08 -0.29 18.70
CA LEU A 10 -16.18 -1.12 19.15
C LEU A 10 -17.30 -0.22 19.64
N LYS A 11 -18.41 -0.18 18.91
CA LYS A 11 -19.59 0.55 19.37
C LYS A 11 -20.29 -0.27 20.46
N LYS A 12 -20.28 0.24 21.70
CA LYS A 12 -21.06 -0.34 22.80
C LYS A 12 -22.52 0.12 22.68
N ASN A 13 -23.34 -0.64 21.96
CA ASN A 13 -24.79 -0.48 22.04
C ASN A 13 -25.30 -1.16 23.32
N TRP A 14 -25.65 -0.37 24.33
CA TRP A 14 -26.17 -0.86 25.63
C TRP A 14 -27.44 -1.73 25.50
N PHE A 15 -28.17 -1.61 24.39
CA PHE A 15 -29.44 -2.31 24.16
C PHE A 15 -29.39 -3.46 23.14
N GLN A 16 -28.22 -3.77 22.56
CA GLN A 16 -28.09 -4.85 21.57
C GLN A 16 -26.87 -5.71 21.90
N PHE A 17 -27.09 -7.01 22.10
CA PHE A 17 -26.06 -8.01 22.38
C PHE A 17 -25.05 -8.25 21.23
N SER A 18 -25.08 -7.43 20.17
CA SER A 18 -24.12 -7.49 19.07
C SER A 18 -23.03 -6.45 19.23
N LYS A 19 -21.78 -6.89 19.32
CA LYS A 19 -20.62 -6.02 19.11
C LYS A 19 -20.53 -5.71 17.62
N SER A 20 -20.75 -4.46 17.24
CA SER A 20 -20.46 -3.99 15.87
C SER A 20 -19.16 -3.19 15.87
N GLU A 21 -18.23 -3.58 15.00
CA GLU A 21 -17.03 -2.79 14.71
C GLU A 21 -17.38 -1.70 13.70
N GLU A 22 -16.97 -0.46 13.99
CA GLU A 22 -17.08 0.67 13.08
C GLU A 22 -15.69 1.23 12.73
N LEU A 23 -15.54 1.74 11.51
CA LEU A 23 -14.35 2.45 11.07
C LEU A 23 -14.61 3.95 11.16
N VAL A 24 -13.86 4.65 12.00
CA VAL A 24 -13.95 6.10 12.16
C VAL A 24 -12.74 6.75 11.49
N CYS A 25 -12.98 7.66 10.56
CA CYS A 25 -11.91 8.40 9.89
C CYS A 25 -11.31 9.41 10.88
N TRP A 26 -10.02 9.29 11.18
CA TRP A 26 -9.31 10.21 12.08
C TRP A 26 -8.34 11.13 11.35
N GLU A 27 -7.96 10.81 10.11
CA GLU A 27 -7.12 11.69 9.31
C GLU A 27 -7.43 11.58 7.81
N GLN A 28 -7.39 12.71 7.10
CA GLN A 28 -7.64 12.79 5.67
C GLN A 28 -6.61 13.69 4.97
N TRP A 29 -5.90 13.14 3.99
CA TRP A 29 -4.97 13.86 3.13
C TRP A 29 -5.59 14.11 1.77
N SER A 30 -5.92 15.37 1.47
CA SER A 30 -6.43 15.76 0.15
C SER A 30 -5.28 16.09 -0.79
N LEU A 31 -5.24 15.41 -1.93
CA LEU A 31 -4.19 15.53 -2.93
C LEU A 31 -4.77 16.06 -4.26
N THR A 32 -4.25 17.21 -4.67
CA THR A 32 -4.49 17.80 -5.99
C THR A 32 -3.39 17.37 -6.93
N ILE A 33 -3.76 16.69 -8.02
CA ILE A 33 -2.83 16.21 -9.03
C ILE A 33 -3.12 16.96 -10.33
N GLY A 34 -2.10 17.65 -10.85
CA GLY A 34 -2.12 18.24 -12.18
C GLY A 34 -1.35 17.38 -13.17
N VAL A 35 -1.87 17.23 -14.38
CA VAL A 35 -1.15 16.59 -15.49
C VAL A 35 -0.39 17.68 -16.23
N ALA A 36 0.93 17.53 -16.34
CA ALA A 36 1.75 18.44 -17.14
C ALA A 36 1.61 18.09 -18.63
N HIS A 37 1.32 19.10 -19.46
CA HIS A 37 1.23 18.99 -20.92
C HIS A 37 2.29 19.90 -21.54
N PRO A 38 3.52 19.42 -21.75
CA PRO A 38 4.51 20.17 -22.53
C PRO A 38 4.11 20.17 -24.00
N ASP A 39 4.05 21.34 -24.62
CA ASP A 39 3.57 21.49 -26.01
C ASP A 39 4.67 21.15 -27.03
N THR A 40 5.94 21.19 -26.61
CA THR A 40 7.10 20.88 -27.47
C THR A 40 8.06 19.88 -26.82
N GLU A 41 8.82 19.17 -27.66
CA GLU A 41 9.90 18.28 -27.20
C GLU A 41 10.97 19.01 -26.40
N GLN A 42 11.22 20.29 -26.71
CA GLN A 42 12.21 21.12 -26.02
C GLN A 42 11.79 21.48 -24.58
N GLU A 43 10.49 21.57 -24.29
CA GLU A 43 9.98 21.87 -22.95
C GLU A 43 9.92 20.64 -22.03
N ARG A 44 9.87 19.43 -22.59
CA ARG A 44 9.75 18.18 -21.80
C ARG A 44 10.83 18.03 -20.72
N PRO A 45 12.12 18.31 -20.96
CA PRO A 45 13.15 18.19 -19.94
C PRO A 45 12.92 19.15 -18.76
N GLN A 46 12.51 20.39 -19.06
CA GLN A 46 12.22 21.41 -18.04
C GLN A 46 10.97 21.07 -17.23
N ALA A 47 9.90 20.60 -17.90
CA ALA A 47 8.69 20.12 -17.25
C ALA A 47 8.99 18.95 -16.32
N ARG A 48 9.80 17.98 -16.76
CA ARG A 48 10.22 16.84 -15.94
C ARG A 48 11.04 17.28 -14.72
N GLN A 49 11.98 18.20 -14.89
CA GLN A 49 12.79 18.69 -13.78
C GLN A 49 11.95 19.47 -12.76
N SER A 50 10.99 20.26 -13.24
CA SER A 50 10.05 20.98 -12.37
C SER A 50 9.14 20.03 -11.60
N CYS A 51 8.62 18.98 -12.26
CA CYS A 51 7.83 17.93 -11.60
C CYS A 51 8.61 17.22 -10.50
N LYS A 52 9.88 16.84 -10.75
CA LYS A 52 10.75 16.27 -9.71
C LYS A 52 10.92 17.18 -8.50
N ARG A 53 11.16 18.47 -8.74
CA ARG A 53 11.32 19.47 -7.67
C ARG A 53 10.03 19.64 -6.86
N GLN A 54 8.88 19.74 -7.52
CA GLN A 54 7.58 19.84 -6.87
C GLN A 54 7.25 18.60 -6.04
N LEU A 55 7.55 17.40 -6.57
CA LEU A 55 7.38 16.16 -5.83
C LEU A 55 8.23 16.14 -4.55
N ALA A 56 9.51 16.52 -4.65
CA ALA A 56 10.39 16.60 -3.49
C ALA A 56 9.83 17.59 -2.44
N GLN A 57 9.41 18.78 -2.86
CA GLN A 57 8.80 19.78 -1.98
C GLN A 57 7.52 19.25 -1.31
N CYS A 58 6.68 18.54 -2.05
CA CYS A 58 5.45 17.93 -1.54
C CYS A 58 5.75 16.86 -0.48
N LEU A 59 6.74 15.98 -0.73
CA LEU A 59 7.17 14.97 0.24
C LEU A 59 7.71 15.59 1.54
N PHE A 60 8.51 16.66 1.44
CA PHE A 60 8.97 17.40 2.62
C PHE A 60 7.82 18.06 3.37
N ALA A 61 6.83 18.61 2.65
CA ALA A 61 5.64 19.16 3.28
C ALA A 61 4.87 18.07 4.04
N ILE A 62 4.64 16.90 3.44
CA ILE A 62 3.99 15.76 4.10
C ILE A 62 4.74 15.38 5.38
N LEU A 63 6.07 15.22 5.30
CA LEU A 63 6.88 14.87 6.47
C LEU A 63 6.74 15.92 7.59
N LYS A 64 6.80 17.20 7.23
CA LYS A 64 6.65 18.29 8.19
C LYS A 64 5.26 18.28 8.83
N LEU A 65 4.19 18.20 8.04
CA LEU A 65 2.83 18.18 8.55
C LEU A 65 2.59 16.95 9.47
N ALA A 66 3.05 15.77 9.07
CA ALA A 66 2.93 14.57 9.89
C ALA A 66 3.67 14.70 11.23
N ASN A 67 4.86 15.32 11.22
CA ASN A 67 5.61 15.56 12.45
C ASN A 67 4.99 16.63 13.34
N ASP A 68 4.50 17.73 12.76
CA ASP A 68 3.90 18.86 13.47
C ASP A 68 2.57 18.48 14.14
N HIS A 69 1.86 17.50 13.59
CA HIS A 69 0.55 17.05 14.06
C HIS A 69 0.53 15.62 14.64
N LYS A 70 1.69 15.05 15.02
CA LYS A 70 1.76 13.66 15.52
C LYS A 70 0.92 13.36 16.78
N GLU A 71 0.53 14.38 17.54
CA GLU A 71 -0.21 14.24 18.79
C GLU A 71 -1.67 13.77 18.59
N HIS A 72 -2.23 13.89 17.38
CA HIS A 72 -3.59 13.38 17.09
C HIS A 72 -3.62 11.91 16.68
N ILE A 73 -2.46 11.24 16.54
CA ILE A 73 -2.39 9.84 16.11
C ILE A 73 -3.04 8.95 17.20
N PRO A 74 -4.06 8.15 16.88
CA PRO A 74 -4.72 7.28 17.86
C PRO A 74 -3.76 6.26 18.45
N SER A 75 -4.02 5.84 19.69
CA SER A 75 -3.25 4.75 20.30
C SER A 75 -3.47 3.44 19.54
N ILE A 76 -2.41 2.63 19.42
CA ILE A 76 -2.50 1.30 18.83
C ILE A 76 -3.28 0.41 19.79
N THR A 77 -4.49 0.02 19.39
CA THR A 77 -5.40 -0.82 20.19
C THR A 77 -5.50 -2.26 19.71
N THR A 78 -4.83 -2.59 18.59
CA THR A 78 -4.87 -3.91 17.95
C THR A 78 -3.47 -4.51 17.90
N THR A 79 -3.39 -5.84 17.92
CA THR A 79 -2.15 -6.59 17.65
C THR A 79 -2.03 -7.01 16.18
N ASP A 80 -2.96 -6.57 15.32
CA ASP A 80 -2.92 -6.84 13.89
C ASP A 80 -1.73 -6.11 13.26
N GLY A 81 -1.16 -6.65 12.17
CA GLY A 81 0.01 -6.05 11.52
C GLY A 81 -0.20 -4.64 10.94
N ASN A 82 -1.46 -4.21 10.75
CA ASN A 82 -1.80 -2.86 10.31
C ASN A 82 -2.64 -2.13 11.38
N PRO A 83 -2.03 -1.24 12.19
CA PRO A 83 -2.73 -0.56 13.29
C PRO A 83 -3.76 0.47 12.82
N PHE A 84 -3.60 1.03 11.61
CA PHE A 84 -4.49 2.07 11.08
C PHE A 84 -4.95 1.70 9.65
N PRO A 85 -6.16 1.14 9.51
CA PRO A 85 -6.74 0.92 8.19
C PRO A 85 -6.79 2.22 7.37
N TYR A 86 -6.59 2.14 6.05
CA TYR A 86 -6.64 3.32 5.19
C TYR A 86 -7.37 3.04 3.87
N GLN A 87 -7.82 4.10 3.21
CA GLN A 87 -8.47 4.06 1.91
C GLN A 87 -7.93 5.16 1.01
N VAL A 88 -7.70 4.85 -0.27
CA VAL A 88 -7.43 5.84 -1.31
C VAL A 88 -8.71 6.13 -2.08
N ALA A 89 -9.24 7.34 -1.93
CA ALA A 89 -10.43 7.81 -2.61
C ALA A 89 -10.06 8.60 -3.88
N VAL A 90 -10.38 8.02 -5.04
CA VAL A 90 -10.31 8.71 -6.32
C VAL A 90 -11.73 9.13 -6.71
N PRO A 91 -11.99 10.44 -6.95
CA PRO A 91 -13.30 10.88 -7.43
C PRO A 91 -13.58 10.23 -8.78
N SER A 92 -14.56 9.33 -8.84
CA SER A 92 -15.10 8.85 -10.09
C SER A 92 -16.31 9.72 -10.45
N LYS A 93 -16.52 9.97 -11.75
CA LYS A 93 -17.67 10.78 -12.21
C LYS A 93 -19.02 10.08 -12.00
N THR A 94 -19.06 8.85 -11.45
CA THR A 94 -20.24 7.97 -11.47
C THR A 94 -20.43 7.07 -10.23
N GLU A 95 -19.62 7.11 -9.18
CA GLU A 95 -19.81 6.15 -8.07
C GLU A 95 -20.74 6.64 -6.96
N SER A 96 -21.78 5.84 -6.72
CA SER A 96 -22.55 5.84 -5.49
C SER A 96 -21.71 5.29 -4.34
N TRP A 97 -21.89 5.86 -3.14
CA TRP A 97 -21.24 5.48 -1.88
C TRP A 97 -21.24 3.96 -1.61
N GLY A 98 -22.28 3.25 -2.04
CA GLY A 98 -22.38 1.78 -1.90
C GLY A 98 -21.30 0.99 -2.65
N ASN A 99 -20.83 1.47 -3.80
CA ASN A 99 -19.75 0.82 -4.56
C ASN A 99 -18.36 1.07 -3.95
N MET A 100 -18.21 2.13 -3.15
CA MET A 100 -16.98 2.39 -2.41
C MET A 100 -16.84 1.45 -1.21
N ILE A 101 -17.92 1.21 -0.47
CA ILE A 101 -17.92 0.28 0.68
C ILE A 101 -17.72 -1.16 0.26
N LYS A 102 -18.33 -1.60 -0.86
CA LYS A 102 -18.08 -2.95 -1.38
C LYS A 102 -16.61 -3.21 -1.67
N ARG A 103 -15.87 -2.20 -2.16
CA ARG A 103 -14.42 -2.33 -2.37
C ARG A 103 -13.65 -2.34 -1.04
N LEU A 104 -14.11 -1.58 -0.05
CA LEU A 104 -13.54 -1.58 1.30
C LEU A 104 -13.65 -2.96 1.98
N LEU A 105 -14.71 -3.71 1.70
CA LEU A 105 -14.90 -5.08 2.19
C LEU A 105 -14.10 -6.13 1.40
N VAL A 106 -13.54 -5.78 0.24
CA VAL A 106 -12.87 -6.71 -0.69
C VAL A 106 -11.35 -6.53 -0.71
N THR A 107 -10.83 -5.39 -0.24
CA THR A 107 -9.39 -5.21 -0.05
C THR A 107 -8.90 -5.95 1.19
N ASP A 108 -8.67 -7.25 1.04
CA ASP A 108 -7.69 -7.93 1.87
C ASP A 108 -6.34 -7.20 1.74
N VAL A 109 -5.68 -7.00 2.88
CA VAL A 109 -4.35 -6.39 2.98
C VAL A 109 -3.40 -7.12 2.02
N PRO A 110 -2.67 -6.45 1.10
CA PRO A 110 -1.66 -7.14 0.32
C PRO A 110 -0.60 -7.65 1.30
N MET A 111 -0.60 -8.95 1.56
CA MET A 111 0.45 -9.58 2.36
C MET A 111 1.76 -9.32 1.63
N THR A 112 2.65 -8.55 2.24
CA THR A 112 4.04 -8.46 1.81
C THR A 112 4.68 -9.81 2.11
N ASN A 113 4.60 -10.73 1.15
CA ASN A 113 5.42 -11.93 1.15
C ASN A 113 6.86 -11.48 0.91
N THR A 114 7.58 -11.19 1.99
CA THR A 114 9.04 -11.19 1.98
C THR A 114 9.50 -12.64 1.93
N SER A 115 9.39 -13.26 0.76
CA SER A 115 10.19 -14.45 0.46
C SER A 115 11.59 -13.97 0.16
N VAL A 116 12.48 -14.12 1.16
CA VAL A 116 13.91 -13.97 0.98
C VAL A 116 14.34 -14.88 -0.16
N SER A 117 14.82 -14.28 -1.24
CA SER A 117 15.38 -14.96 -2.41
C SER A 117 16.70 -15.63 -2.01
N SER A 118 16.70 -16.95 -1.82
CA SER A 118 17.93 -17.74 -1.86
C SER A 118 18.41 -17.80 -3.32
N MET A 119 19.59 -17.24 -3.58
CA MET A 119 20.25 -17.22 -4.89
C MET A 119 20.45 -18.62 -5.50
N PRO A 120 20.45 -18.75 -6.84
CA PRO A 120 20.85 -19.97 -7.52
C PRO A 120 22.36 -19.99 -7.76
N ASN A 121 23.07 -21.02 -7.30
CA ASN A 121 24.40 -21.35 -7.78
C ASN A 121 24.30 -22.42 -8.89
N SER A 122 24.64 -22.01 -10.11
CA SER A 122 25.06 -22.84 -11.25
C SER A 122 26.36 -23.60 -10.91
N ILE A 123 26.67 -24.83 -11.37
CA ILE A 123 27.04 -25.31 -12.73
C ILE A 123 27.25 -26.85 -12.61
N PRO A 124 27.05 -27.68 -13.66
CA PRO A 124 27.14 -29.14 -13.60
C PRO A 124 28.56 -29.68 -13.88
N SER A 125 28.89 -30.85 -13.32
CA SER A 125 30.05 -31.64 -13.74
C SER A 125 29.76 -33.16 -13.70
N THR A 126 29.54 -33.73 -14.88
CA THR A 126 29.63 -35.17 -15.14
C THR A 126 31.07 -35.55 -15.46
N SER A 127 31.61 -36.57 -14.79
CA SER A 127 32.75 -37.35 -15.28
C SER A 127 32.72 -38.81 -14.79
N SER A 128 32.35 -39.69 -15.72
CA SER A 128 33.02 -40.94 -16.15
C SER A 128 33.32 -42.13 -15.20
N LYS A 129 32.60 -43.23 -15.50
CA LYS A 129 33.03 -44.64 -15.82
C LYS A 129 33.77 -45.53 -14.80
N ALA A 130 33.21 -46.73 -14.58
CA ALA A 130 33.77 -48.08 -14.90
C ALA A 130 32.71 -49.19 -14.57
N VAL A 131 32.19 -49.96 -15.54
CA VAL A 131 32.57 -51.33 -15.98
C VAL A 131 32.09 -52.50 -15.09
N ASN A 132 31.04 -53.20 -15.59
CA ASN A 132 30.63 -54.63 -15.62
C ASN A 132 31.48 -55.75 -14.93
N PRO A 133 30.99 -57.01 -14.71
CA PRO A 133 30.00 -57.75 -15.54
C PRO A 133 28.98 -58.69 -14.84
N SER A 134 28.02 -59.11 -15.67
CA SER A 134 27.19 -60.34 -15.74
C SER A 134 27.41 -61.49 -14.74
N SER A 135 26.33 -62.12 -14.28
CA SER A 135 26.08 -63.57 -14.46
C SER A 135 24.64 -63.96 -14.16
N THR A 136 24.11 -64.75 -15.08
CA THR A 136 22.87 -65.54 -15.08
C THR A 136 22.91 -66.61 -13.99
N PHE A 137 21.78 -66.89 -13.34
CA PHE A 137 21.09 -68.19 -13.31
C PHE A 137 19.73 -68.01 -12.64
#